data_AF-A0A6N9TEU5-F1
#
_entry.id   AF-A0A6N9TEU5-F1
#
_cell.length_a   1.000
_cell.length_b   1.000
_cell.length_c   1.000
_cell.angle_alpha   90.00
_cell.angle_beta   90.00
_cell.angle_gamma   90.00
#
_symmetry.space_group_name_H-M   'P 1'
#
loop_
_entity.id
_entity.type
_entity.pdbx_description
1 polymer ?
#
loop_
_entity_poly.entity_id
_entity_poly.type
_entity_poly.pdbx_seq_one_letter_code
_entity_poly.pdbx_strand_id
1 'polypeptide(L)' 'MNRRKKIIKKLQKKDKKANAKLHKSSKPVYVSKAEREKLAEQTDSVQKDKEQLESE' A
#
# COMPACT_ATOMS: atom_id res chain seq x y z
N MET A 1 -30.06 13.97 -2.61
CA MET A 1 -28.84 14.30 -3.38
C MET A 1 -28.17 15.51 -2.76
N ASN A 2 -27.12 15.30 -1.98
CA ASN A 2 -26.21 16.37 -1.54
C ASN A 2 -24.97 16.32 -2.44
N ARG A 3 -24.44 17.48 -2.86
CA ARG A 3 -23.26 17.56 -3.75
C ARG A 3 -22.10 16.73 -3.21
N ARG A 4 -21.85 16.79 -1.90
CA ARG A 4 -20.83 15.98 -1.19
C ARG A 4 -21.01 14.48 -1.43
N LYS A 5 -22.20 13.93 -1.16
CA LYS A 5 -22.51 12.50 -1.37
C LYS A 5 -22.34 12.09 -2.84
N LYS A 6 -22.69 12.97 -3.77
CA LYS A 6 -22.55 12.72 -5.23
C LYS A 6 -21.08 12.66 -5.65
N ILE A 7 -20.23 13.55 -5.12
CA ILE A 7 -18.79 13.56 -5.39
C ILE A 7 -18.15 12.28 -4.84
N ILE A 8 -18.41 11.93 -3.58
CA ILE A 8 -17.87 10.73 -2.93
C ILE A 8 -18.23 9.48 -3.73
N LYS A 9 -19.52 9.32 -4.10
CA LYS A 9 -19.98 8.16 -4.87
C LYS A 9 -19.30 8.07 -6.25
N LYS A 10 -19.02 9.20 -6.89
CA LYS A 10 -18.30 9.24 -8.17
C LYS A 10 -16.84 8.84 -8.01
N LEU A 11 -16.14 9.34 -6.99
CA LEU A 11 -14.74 8.99 -6.71
C LEU A 11 -14.61 7.49 -6.40
N GLN A 12 -15.40 6.99 -5.47
CA GLN A 12 -15.40 5.56 -5.12
C GLN A 12 -15.66 4.64 -6.32
N LYS A 13 -16.54 5.05 -7.24
CA LYS A 13 -16.79 4.27 -8.47
C LYS A 13 -15.57 4.24 -9.40
N LYS A 14 -14.83 5.35 -9.50
CA LYS A 14 -13.58 5.42 -10.28
C LYS A 14 -12.49 4.57 -9.63
N ASP A 15 -12.32 4.67 -8.31
CA ASP A 15 -11.31 3.91 -7.57
C ASP A 15 -11.56 2.40 -7.71
N LYS A 16 -12.82 1.96 -7.56
CA LYS A 16 -13.22 0.56 -7.78
C LYS A 16 -12.91 0.09 -9.20
N LYS A 17 -13.15 0.93 -10.20
CA LYS A 17 -12.86 0.60 -11.61
C LYS A 17 -11.35 0.53 -11.88
N ALA A 18 -10.54 1.38 -11.24
CA ALA A 18 -9.09 1.33 -11.32
C ALA A 18 -8.54 0.07 -10.64
N ASN A 19 -8.99 -0.21 -9.42
CA ASN A 19 -8.59 -1.39 -8.65
C ASN A 19 -8.99 -2.72 -9.31
N ALA A 20 -10.14 -2.78 -9.98
CA ALA A 20 -10.58 -3.97 -10.71
C ALA A 20 -9.71 -4.28 -11.95
N LYS A 21 -9.07 -3.26 -12.54
CA LYS A 21 -8.14 -3.41 -13.66
C LYS A 21 -6.70 -3.70 -13.22
N LEU A 22 -6.39 -3.44 -11.95
CA LEU A 22 -5.07 -3.69 -11.39
C LEU A 22 -4.92 -5.19 -11.11
N HIS A 23 -4.27 -5.91 -12.02
CA HIS A 23 -3.91 -7.31 -11.83
C HIS A 23 -2.77 -7.41 -10.81
N LYS A 24 -3.11 -7.60 -9.55
CA LYS A 24 -2.16 -7.98 -8.51
C LYS A 24 -2.02 -9.49 -8.50
N SER A 25 -0.83 -9.97 -8.89
CA SER A 25 -0.44 -11.36 -8.67
C SER A 25 -0.36 -11.60 -7.16
N SER A 26 -0.99 -12.67 -6.67
CA SER A 26 -0.85 -13.11 -5.28
C SER A 26 0.52 -13.72 -4.98
N LYS A 27 1.35 -13.93 -6.02
CA LYS A 27 2.67 -14.53 -5.89
C LYS A 27 3.72 -13.44 -5.64
N PRO A 28 4.60 -13.59 -4.64
CA PRO A 28 5.69 -12.65 -4.45
C PRO A 28 6.55 -12.63 -5.72
N VAL A 29 6.90 -11.43 -6.18
CA VAL A 29 7.86 -11.27 -7.27
C VAL A 29 9.16 -11.92 -6.84
N TYR A 30 9.75 -12.76 -7.69
CA TYR A 30 11.05 -13.34 -7.40
C TYR A 30 12.09 -12.22 -7.46
N VAL A 31 12.55 -11.80 -6.30
CA VAL A 31 13.68 -10.88 -6.12
C VAL A 31 14.93 -11.68 -5.80
N SER A 32 16.06 -11.20 -6.33
CA SER A 32 17.37 -11.81 -6.11
C SER A 32 17.74 -11.82 -4.61
N LYS A 33 18.72 -12.64 -4.21
CA LYS A 33 19.16 -12.71 -2.80
C LYS A 33 19.59 -11.33 -2.26
N ALA A 34 20.36 -10.58 -3.05
CA ALA A 34 20.82 -9.24 -2.70
C ALA A 34 19.68 -8.23 -2.55
N GLU A 35 18.63 -8.33 -3.36
CA GLU A 35 17.45 -7.45 -3.23
C GLU A 35 16.59 -7.81 -2.02
N ARG A 36 16.53 -9.11 -1.66
CA ARG A 36 15.78 -9.57 -0.50
C ARG A 36 16.42 -9.11 0.82
N GLU A 37 17.75 -9.11 0.90
CA GLU A 37 18.49 -8.56 2.05
C GLU A 37 18.27 -7.05 2.20
N LYS A 38 18.38 -6.29 1.10
CA LYS A 38 18.11 -4.84 1.10
C LYS A 38 16.69 -4.49 1.52
N LEU A 39 15.70 -5.29 1.10
CA LEU A 39 14.30 -5.09 1.49
C LEU A 39 14.06 -5.40 2.97
N ALA A 40 14.73 -6.41 3.53
CA ALA A 40 14.64 -6.76 4.95
C ALA A 40 15.22 -5.65 5.84
N GLU A 41 16.40 -5.12 5.49
CA GLU A 41 17.02 -4.00 6.22
C GLU A 41 16.13 -2.75 6.22
N GLN A 42 15.47 -2.46 5.09
CA GLN A 42 14.53 -1.34 4.98
C GLN A 42 13.23 -1.56 5.77
N THR A 43 12.72 -2.79 5.84
CA THR A 43 11.55 -3.08 6.68
C THR A 43 11.88 -2.98 8.15
N ASP A 44 13.07 -3.44 8.56
CA ASP A 44 13.52 -3.40 9.94
C ASP A 44 13.77 -1.96 10.42
N SER A 45 14.32 -1.08 9.57
CA SER A 45 14.50 0.33 9.91
C SER A 45 13.15 1.03 10.12
N VAL A 46 12.19 0.79 9.22
CA VAL A 46 10.84 1.37 9.32
C VAL A 46 10.07 0.86 10.54
N GLN A 47 10.31 -0.38 10.99
CA GLN A 47 9.71 -0.90 12.21
C GLN A 47 10.32 -0.28 13.47
N LYS A 48 11.65 -0.10 13.51
CA LYS A 48 12.32 0.58 14.63
C LYS A 48 11.89 2.03 14.76
N ASP A 49 11.79 2.75 13.65
CA ASP A 49 11.33 4.14 13.65
C ASP A 49 9.89 4.26 14.18
N LYS A 50 9.02 3.28 13.88
CA LYS A 50 7.64 3.24 14.41
C LYS A 50 7.58 2.92 15.90
N GLU A 51 8.37 1.95 16.37
CA GLU A 51 8.41 1.60 17.78
C GLU A 51 8.92 2.75 18.64
N GLN A 52 9.88 3.53 18.15
CA GLN A 52 10.37 4.73 18.84
C GLN A 52 9.29 5.82 18.93
N LEU A 53 8.52 6.05 17.86
CA LEU A 53 7.41 7.00 17.83
C LEU A 53 6.21 6.60 18.69
N GLU A 54 6.01 5.31 18.97
CA GLU A 54 4.96 4.84 19.88
C GLU A 54 5.41 4.83 21.35
N SER A 55 6.71 5.02 21.60
CA SER A 55 7.30 5.08 22.95
C SER A 55 7.54 6.49 23.49
N GLU A 56 7.41 7.54 22.65
CA GLU A 56 7.38 8.96 23.03
C GLU A 56 5.94 9.48 23.19
#